data_AF-A0A7Y8HIK0-F1
#
_entry.id   AF-A0A7Y8HIK0-F1
#
_cell.length_a   1.000
_cell.length_b   1.000
_cell.length_c   1.000
_cell.angle_alpha   90.00
_cell.angle_beta   90.00
_cell.angle_gamma   90.00
#
_symmetry.space_group_name_H-M   'P 1'
#
loop_
_entity.id
_entity.type
_entity.pdbx_description
1 polymer ?
#
loop_
_entity_poly.entity_id
_entity_poly.type
_entity_poly.pdbx_seq_one_letter_code
_entity_poly.pdbx_strand_id
1 'polypeptide(L)'
;MPYRGKEVLYFMGMAGIESSCCGPGGCAFIKVPGYIRAWKKGRNGAGRPVSEVERIEAQEMQKEIRILLREKHPAFTQVEFL
;
A
#
# COMPACT_ATOMS: atom_id res chain seq x y z
N MET A 1 -9.14 -0.07 2.87
CA MET A 1 -10.19 0.39 1.93
C MET A 1 -11.08 -0.79 1.59
N PRO A 2 -12.41 -0.64 1.66
CA PRO A 2 -13.34 -1.71 1.28
C PRO A 2 -13.20 -2.08 -0.20
N TYR A 3 -13.21 -3.37 -0.51
CA TYR A 3 -13.21 -3.91 -1.87
C TYR A 3 -13.81 -5.31 -1.86
N ARG A 4 -14.90 -5.52 -2.60
CA ARG A 4 -15.60 -6.82 -2.75
C ARG A 4 -15.85 -7.55 -1.41
N GLY A 5 -16.31 -6.81 -0.40
CA GLY A 5 -16.61 -7.37 0.93
C GLY A 5 -15.38 -7.67 1.81
N LYS A 6 -14.16 -7.36 1.34
CA LYS A 6 -12.92 -7.41 2.13
C LYS A 6 -12.38 -6.00 2.36
N GLU A 7 -11.41 -5.87 3.27
CA GLU A 7 -10.66 -4.63 3.46
C GLU A 7 -9.22 -4.75 2.94
N VAL A 8 -8.84 -3.90 1.99
CA VAL A 8 -7.47 -3.79 1.49
C VAL A 8 -6.64 -2.91 2.42
N LEU A 9 -5.54 -3.44 2.94
CA LEU A 9 -4.48 -2.67 3.60
C LEU A 9 -3.53 -2.11 2.54
N TYR A 10 -3.25 -0.82 2.64
CA TYR A 10 -2.19 -0.18 1.88
C TYR A 10 -1.58 0.96 2.69
N PHE A 11 -0.34 1.33 2.35
CA PHE A 11 0.32 2.50 2.89
C PHE A 11 0.96 3.30 1.77
N MET A 12 1.01 4.60 1.97
CA MET A 12 1.56 5.56 1.02
C MET A 12 2.90 6.04 1.54
N GLY A 13 3.88 6.17 0.66
CA GLY A 13 5.23 6.63 0.99
C GLY A 13 5.76 7.57 -0.08
N MET A 14 6.76 8.35 0.30
CA MET A 14 7.53 9.18 -0.61
C MET A 14 9.01 8.92 -0.36
N ALA A 15 9.74 8.52 -1.39
CA ALA A 15 11.19 8.49 -1.36
C ALA A 15 11.70 9.85 -1.79
N GLY A 16 12.41 10.57 -0.91
CA GLY A 16 13.08 11.82 -1.26
C GLY A 16 14.40 11.53 -1.98
N ILE A 17 14.71 12.32 -3.02
CA ILE A 17 16.00 12.31 -3.68
C ILE A 17 16.78 13.51 -3.16
N GLU A 18 17.77 13.27 -2.31
CA GLU A 18 18.57 14.33 -1.68
C GLU A 18 19.59 14.96 -2.63
N SER A 19 20.11 14.18 -3.60
CA SER A 19 21.07 14.65 -4.60
C SER A 19 20.52 14.47 -6.02
N SER A 20 19.83 15.50 -6.51
CA SER A 20 19.30 15.57 -7.88
C SER A 20 19.91 16.77 -8.62
N CYS A 21 20.25 16.59 -9.90
CA CYS A 21 20.84 17.66 -10.72
C CYS A 21 19.87 18.79 -11.07
N CYS A 22 18.56 18.60 -10.84
CA CYS A 22 17.50 19.52 -11.27
C CYS A 22 16.58 20.00 -10.12
N GLY A 23 17.06 19.96 -8.87
CA GLY A 23 16.28 20.40 -7.69
C GLY A 23 15.49 19.26 -6.99
N PRO A 24 14.87 19.53 -5.82
CA PRO A 24 14.28 18.50 -4.96
C PRO A 24 13.32 17.59 -5.73
N GLY A 25 13.62 16.29 -5.73
CA GLY A 25 12.80 15.27 -6.38
C GLY A 25 12.28 14.26 -5.38
N GLY A 26 11.20 13.57 -5.72
CA GLY A 26 10.72 12.46 -4.92
C GLY A 26 9.87 11.49 -5.72
N CYS A 27 9.80 10.25 -5.24
CA CYS A 27 8.96 9.21 -5.81
C CYS A 27 7.85 8.85 -4.82
N ALA A 28 6.61 9.20 -5.16
CA ALA A 28 5.43 8.84 -4.40
C ALA A 28 4.94 7.43 -4.81
N PHE A 29 4.77 6.54 -3.83
CA PHE A 29 4.38 5.16 -4.06
C PHE A 29 3.35 4.65 -3.05
N ILE A 30 2.58 3.64 -3.45
CA ILE A 30 1.67 2.89 -2.60
C ILE A 30 2.14 1.45 -2.54
N LYS A 31 2.21 0.87 -1.34
CA LYS A 31 2.40 -0.57 -1.15
C LYS A 31 1.14 -1.21 -0.60
N VAL A 32 0.79 -2.37 -1.14
CA VAL A 32 -0.44 -3.12 -0.84
C VAL A 32 -0.05 -4.50 -0.29
N PRO A 33 0.06 -4.66 1.04
CA PRO A 33 0.30 -5.97 1.67
C PRO A 33 -0.81 -7.00 1.40
N GLY A 34 -2.05 -6.54 1.26
CA GLY A 34 -3.18 -7.37 0.87
C GLY A 34 -4.45 -7.12 1.68
N TYR A 35 -5.32 -8.12 1.77
CA TYR A 35 -6.57 -8.04 2.52
C TYR A 35 -6.33 -8.22 4.01
N ILE A 36 -6.94 -7.39 4.85
CA ILE A 36 -6.90 -7.54 6.31
C ILE A 36 -7.70 -8.79 6.69
N ARG A 37 -7.04 -9.75 7.36
CA ARG A 37 -7.67 -10.92 8.00
C ARG A 37 -7.91 -10.67 9.48
N ALA A 38 -6.94 -10.05 10.16
CA ALA A 38 -7.07 -9.61 11.54
C ALA A 38 -6.31 -8.30 11.76
N TRP A 39 -7.01 -7.26 12.20
CA TRP A 39 -6.43 -5.94 12.40
C TRP A 39 -5.84 -5.79 13.80
N LYS A 40 -4.54 -5.46 13.89
CA LYS A 40 -3.83 -5.16 15.15
C LYS A 40 -4.13 -6.18 16.27
N LYS A 41 -4.20 -7.46 15.91
CA LYS A 41 -4.61 -8.58 16.79
C LYS A 41 -3.69 -8.76 18.01
N GLY A 42 -2.45 -8.26 17.93
CA GLY A 42 -1.52 -8.32 19.04
C GLY A 42 -0.35 -7.36 18.86
N ARG A 43 0.70 -7.58 19.66
CA ARG A 43 1.97 -6.84 19.58
C ARG A 43 3.12 -7.82 19.40
N ASN A 44 4.14 -7.41 18.65
CA ASN A 44 5.38 -8.18 18.53
C ASN A 44 6.29 -7.95 19.76
N GLY A 45 7.46 -8.60 19.79
CA GLY A 45 8.43 -8.47 20.89
C GLY A 45 8.96 -7.04 21.13
N ALA A 46 8.80 -6.14 20.16
CA ALA A 46 9.14 -4.72 20.29
C ALA A 46 7.91 -3.86 20.68
N GLY A 47 6.80 -4.48 21.09
CA GLY A 47 5.56 -3.80 21.47
C GLY A 47 4.80 -3.17 20.29
N ARG A 48 5.17 -3.42 19.04
CA ARG A 48 4.51 -2.83 17.86
C ARG A 48 3.28 -3.65 17.46
N PRO A 49 2.15 -3.02 17.08
CA PRO A 49 0.95 -3.75 16.70
C PRO A 49 1.20 -4.60 15.44
N VAL A 50 0.61 -5.79 15.41
CA VAL A 50 0.72 -6.76 14.30
C VAL A 50 -0.66 -7.06 13.73
N SER A 51 -0.76 -7.04 12.41
CA SER A 51 -1.95 -7.42 11.66
C SER A 51 -1.67 -8.67 10.81
N GLU A 52 -2.67 -9.52 10.65
CA GLU A 52 -2.65 -10.64 9.72
C GLU A 52 -3.27 -10.20 8.39
N VAL A 53 -2.59 -10.48 7.27
CA VAL A 53 -3.06 -10.13 5.92
C VAL A 53 -3.02 -11.34 4.99
N GLU A 54 -3.96 -11.38 4.06
CA GLU A 54 -4.03 -12.33 2.95
C GLU A 54 -3.54 -11.62 1.68
N ARG A 55 -2.51 -12.17 1.03
CA ARG A 55 -1.98 -11.62 -0.23
C ARG A 55 -3.03 -11.60 -1.33
N ILE A 56 -2.91 -10.63 -2.24
CA ILE A 56 -3.80 -10.49 -3.39
C ILE A 56 -3.09 -11.06 -4.61
N GLU A 57 -3.24 -12.35 -4.87
CA GLU A 57 -2.47 -13.03 -5.95
C GLU A 57 -3.09 -12.84 -7.34
N ALA A 58 -4.44 -12.77 -7.41
CA ALA A 58 -5.12 -12.66 -8.70
C ALA A 58 -4.85 -11.31 -9.37
N GLN A 59 -4.31 -11.36 -10.58
CA GLN A 59 -3.91 -10.17 -11.34
C GLN A 59 -5.09 -9.23 -11.63
N GLU A 60 -6.27 -9.78 -11.89
CA GLU A 60 -7.48 -8.95 -12.10
C GLU A 60 -7.84 -8.14 -10.85
N MET A 61 -7.75 -8.74 -9.66
CA MET A 61 -7.99 -8.02 -8.42
C MET A 61 -6.92 -6.93 -8.20
N GLN A 62 -5.64 -7.24 -8.45
CA GLN A 62 -4.58 -6.24 -8.36
C GLN A 62 -4.81 -5.08 -9.33
N LYS A 63 -5.25 -5.35 -10.56
CA LYS A 63 -5.54 -4.34 -11.58
C LYS A 63 -6.67 -3.41 -11.16
N GLU A 64 -7.79 -3.96 -10.68
CA GLU A 64 -8.92 -3.16 -10.20
C GLU A 64 -8.53 -2.29 -8.99
N ILE A 65 -7.85 -2.88 -8.01
CA ILE A 65 -7.39 -2.15 -6.83
C ILE A 65 -6.41 -1.03 -7.22
N ARG A 66 -5.53 -1.29 -8.19
CA ARG A 66 -4.59 -0.28 -8.71
C ARG A 66 -5.32 0.91 -9.33
N ILE A 67 -6.39 0.66 -10.09
CA ILE A 67 -7.21 1.73 -10.68
C ILE A 67 -7.84 2.57 -9.56
N LEU A 68 -8.52 1.92 -8.61
CA LEU A 68 -9.16 2.59 -7.47
C LEU A 68 -8.18 3.42 -6.64
N LEU A 69 -6.97 2.89 -6.40
CA LEU A 69 -5.93 3.59 -5.65
C LEU A 69 -5.39 4.81 -6.39
N ARG A 70 -5.23 4.74 -7.72
CA ARG A 70 -4.78 5.86 -8.54
C ARG A 70 -5.84 6.95 -8.66
N GLU A 71 -7.10 6.57 -8.82
CA GLU A 71 -8.22 7.51 -8.83
C GLU A 71 -8.33 8.22 -7.48
N LYS A 72 -8.16 7.49 -6.38
CA LYS A 72 -8.20 8.04 -5.03
C LYS A 72 -6.98 8.90 -4.70
N HIS A 73 -5.80 8.56 -5.24
CA HIS A 73 -4.53 9.21 -4.94
C HIS A 73 -3.74 9.53 -6.23
N PRO A 74 -4.15 10.55 -7.01
CA PRO A 74 -3.58 10.82 -8.34
C PRO A 74 -2.07 11.11 -8.34
N ALA A 75 -1.54 11.66 -7.25
CA ALA A 75 -0.10 11.94 -7.10
C ALA A 75 0.77 10.68 -6.92
N PHE A 76 0.15 9.52 -6.66
CA PHE A 76 0.84 8.27 -6.38
C PHE A 76 0.68 7.29 -7.55
N THR A 77 1.58 7.39 -8.52
CA THR A 77 1.50 6.62 -9.77
C THR A 77 2.01 5.18 -9.63
N GLN A 78 2.97 4.97 -8.73
CA GLN A 78 3.56 3.67 -8.43
C GLN A 78 2.72 2.94 -7.37
N VAL A 79 2.21 1.75 -7.73
CA VAL A 79 1.50 0.86 -6.81
C VAL A 79 2.17 -0.52 -6.86
N GLU A 80 2.60 -1.02 -5.72
CA GLU A 80 3.29 -2.30 -5.55
C GLU A 80 2.45 -3.24 -4.67
N PHE A 81 2.29 -4.48 -5.09
CA PHE A 81 1.65 -5.54 -4.30
C PHE A 81 2.74 -6.46 -3.72
N LEU A 82 2.62 -6.84 -2.45
CA LEU A 82 3.65 -7.59 -1.68
C LEU A 82 3.31 -9.07 -1.44
#